data_AF-A0AAE2S9W2-F1
#
_entry.id   AF-A0AAE2S9W2-F1
#
_cell.length_a   1.000
_cell.length_b   1.000
_cell.length_c   1.000
_cell.angle_alpha   90.00
_cell.angle_beta   90.00
_cell.angle_gamma   90.00
#
_symmetry.space_group_name_H-M   'P 1'
#
loop_
_entity.id
_entity.type
_entity.pdbx_description
1 polymer ?
#
loop_
_entity_poly.entity_id
_entity_poly.type
_entity_poly.pdbx_seq_one_letter_code
_entity_poly.pdbx_strand_id
1 'polypeptide(L)'
;MKISTATIAAITVSLSTQFIAAQGLQDKLDARKNAFLKRAPEGIINSQKKALRELEVSGIYARVLKVGDKAPDFTLGNPDGQQVRLATLLKQGPVVLTWYRGGWCPYCNIALAELSEKNDSFKKLGATLVALTPELPDATAGSVKDHGLNFEVLSDLNHAVAEQYGLVFTLNKDTRKRYQEKFKLEERSGKEAAKKLPLPATYVIDTDGTITYAFIDADYRRRAEPARIVDALKAIKDGPSAKHLLLQFWENTWNPPYDLDLIDRNMSEDFVLTSAGKDIQGRDAFKAWVKASLEKANGLRIENLDSFENADGSRVVSRWITRANTGAVPDSDQASHQPFEFTGIALWAFEDGKLTHNWVERSASKVSE
;
A
#
# COMPACT_ATOMS: atom_id res chain seq x y z
N MET A 1 -9.14 -57.79 -23.97
CA MET A 1 -9.29 -56.56 -24.79
C MET A 1 -8.06 -55.70 -24.54
N LYS A 2 -7.10 -55.65 -25.47
CA LYS A 2 -5.87 -54.85 -25.34
C LYS A 2 -6.18 -53.43 -25.78
N ILE A 3 -6.09 -52.47 -24.88
CA ILE A 3 -6.18 -51.04 -25.22
C ILE A 3 -4.82 -50.63 -25.77
N SER A 4 -4.81 -50.16 -27.03
CA SER A 4 -3.63 -49.75 -27.78
C SER A 4 -3.04 -48.45 -27.21
N THR A 5 -1.70 -48.41 -27.13
CA THR A 5 -0.84 -47.28 -26.76
C THR A 5 -1.02 -46.03 -27.63
N ALA A 6 -1.82 -46.09 -28.70
CA ALA A 6 -2.09 -44.98 -29.60
C ALA A 6 -3.10 -43.93 -29.06
N THR A 7 -3.76 -44.18 -27.92
CA THR A 7 -4.70 -43.20 -27.32
C THR A 7 -4.00 -42.21 -26.37
N ILE A 8 -2.72 -42.42 -26.06
CA ILE A 8 -1.96 -41.58 -25.12
C ILE A 8 -1.27 -40.38 -25.83
N ALA A 9 -1.26 -40.34 -27.16
CA ALA A 9 -0.53 -39.32 -27.92
C ALA A 9 -1.38 -38.11 -28.40
N ALA A 10 -2.67 -38.02 -28.02
CA ALA A 10 -3.56 -36.93 -28.44
C ALA A 10 -3.96 -35.96 -27.30
N ILE A 11 -3.34 -36.08 -26.11
CA ILE A 11 -3.50 -35.13 -24.99
C ILE A 11 -2.12 -34.66 -24.53
N THR A 12 -1.29 -34.25 -25.49
CA THR A 12 0.03 -33.66 -25.21
C THR A 12 0.34 -32.53 -26.20
N VAL A 13 -0.66 -31.69 -26.47
CA VAL A 13 -0.44 -30.37 -27.04
C VAL A 13 -1.17 -29.33 -26.20
N SER A 14 -0.36 -28.45 -25.61
CA SER A 14 -0.73 -27.14 -25.06
C SER A 14 -1.54 -27.11 -23.76
N LEU A 15 -0.90 -27.51 -22.66
CA LEU A 15 -1.15 -26.89 -21.35
C LEU A 15 0.13 -26.20 -20.88
N SER A 16 0.64 -25.29 -21.71
CA SER A 16 1.51 -24.21 -21.27
C SER A 16 0.73 -22.89 -21.30
N THR A 17 -0.48 -22.89 -20.73
CA THR A 17 -1.03 -21.65 -20.19
C THR A 17 -0.45 -21.53 -18.80
N GLN A 18 0.80 -21.07 -18.79
CA GLN A 18 1.42 -20.48 -17.63
C GLN A 18 0.39 -19.47 -17.09
N PHE A 19 -0.26 -19.77 -15.97
CA PHE A 19 -0.95 -18.77 -15.17
C PHE A 19 0.14 -17.82 -14.66
N ILE A 20 0.66 -16.99 -15.55
CA ILE A 20 1.38 -15.79 -15.17
C ILE A 20 0.26 -14.91 -14.66
N ALA A 21 0.04 -14.93 -13.34
CA ALA A 21 -0.68 -13.86 -12.68
C ALA A 21 -0.12 -12.55 -13.24
N ALA A 22 -0.98 -11.69 -13.78
CA ALA A 22 -0.54 -10.43 -14.37
C ALA A 22 0.34 -9.71 -13.33
N GLN A 23 1.56 -9.35 -13.73
CA GLN A 23 2.56 -8.77 -12.84
C GLN A 23 2.00 -7.49 -12.19
N GLY A 24 1.97 -7.44 -10.86
CA GLY A 24 1.43 -6.30 -10.11
C GLY A 24 2.35 -5.08 -10.16
N LEU A 25 1.88 -3.93 -9.65
CA LEU A 25 2.72 -2.73 -9.57
C LEU A 25 3.95 -2.99 -8.70
N GLN A 26 3.76 -3.66 -7.56
CA GLN A 26 4.83 -3.95 -6.62
C GLN A 26 5.91 -4.83 -7.25
N ASP A 27 5.54 -5.79 -8.10
CA ASP A 27 6.50 -6.63 -8.82
C ASP A 27 7.39 -5.80 -9.76
N LYS A 28 6.83 -4.80 -10.45
CA LYS A 28 7.58 -3.86 -11.31
C LYS A 28 8.54 -3.00 -10.47
N LEU A 29 8.08 -2.53 -9.30
CA LEU A 29 8.88 -1.75 -8.37
C LEU A 29 10.03 -2.58 -7.75
N ASP A 30 9.75 -3.84 -7.43
CA ASP A 30 10.74 -4.77 -6.89
C ASP A 30 11.77 -5.18 -7.94
N ALA A 31 11.36 -5.41 -9.19
CA ALA A 31 12.29 -5.61 -10.30
C ALA A 31 13.26 -4.42 -10.44
N ARG A 32 12.75 -3.19 -10.35
CA ARG A 32 13.59 -1.98 -10.35
C ARG A 32 14.53 -1.92 -9.15
N LYS A 33 14.02 -2.19 -7.94
CA LYS A 33 14.79 -2.23 -6.71
C LYS A 33 15.93 -3.23 -6.82
N ASN A 34 15.64 -4.45 -7.27
CA ASN A 34 16.62 -5.52 -7.43
C ASN A 34 17.69 -5.16 -8.48
N ALA A 35 17.28 -4.58 -9.61
CA ALA A 35 18.23 -4.08 -10.62
C ALA A 35 19.14 -2.96 -10.09
N PHE A 36 18.63 -2.09 -9.21
CA PHE A 36 19.44 -1.08 -8.53
C PHE A 36 20.42 -1.71 -7.53
N LEU A 37 19.95 -2.63 -6.68
CA LEU A 37 20.78 -3.25 -5.65
C LEU A 37 21.97 -4.02 -6.23
N LYS A 38 21.82 -4.64 -7.41
CA LYS A 38 22.91 -5.36 -8.09
C LYS A 38 24.09 -4.48 -8.55
N ARG A 39 23.87 -3.17 -8.72
CA ARG A 39 24.87 -2.25 -9.30
C ARG A 39 25.25 -1.09 -8.38
N ALA A 40 24.49 -0.86 -7.32
CA ALA A 40 24.70 0.29 -6.46
C ALA A 40 25.87 0.03 -5.50
N PRO A 41 26.72 1.04 -5.22
CA PRO A 41 27.75 0.91 -4.20
C PRO A 41 27.13 0.60 -2.83
N GLU A 42 27.77 -0.27 -2.05
CA GLU A 42 27.27 -0.69 -0.73
C GLU A 42 27.00 0.49 0.21
N GLY A 43 27.87 1.52 0.20
CA GLY A 43 27.67 2.72 1.00
C GLY A 43 26.37 3.46 0.67
N ILE A 44 25.93 3.45 -0.59
CA ILE A 44 24.65 4.03 -1.00
C ILE A 44 23.48 3.16 -0.52
N ILE A 45 23.59 1.84 -0.65
CA ILE A 45 22.58 0.88 -0.17
C ILE A 45 22.38 1.04 1.34
N ASN A 46 23.48 1.06 2.10
CA ASN A 46 23.45 1.18 3.56
C ASN A 46 22.90 2.52 4.01
N SER A 47 23.29 3.62 3.35
CA SER A 47 22.72 4.93 3.64
C SER A 47 21.22 5.01 3.33
N GLN A 48 20.74 4.38 2.26
CA GLN A 48 19.30 4.29 1.97
C GLN A 48 18.55 3.47 3.01
N LYS A 49 19.08 2.29 3.37
CA LYS A 49 18.51 1.45 4.44
C LYS A 49 18.40 2.21 5.76
N LYS A 50 19.46 2.92 6.14
CA LYS A 50 19.50 3.76 7.35
C LYS A 50 18.43 4.86 7.29
N ALA A 51 18.36 5.62 6.20
CA ALA A 51 17.41 6.71 6.04
C ALA A 51 15.95 6.23 6.12
N LEU A 52 15.63 5.08 5.48
CA LEU A 52 14.30 4.48 5.56
C LEU A 52 13.99 4.04 6.99
N ARG A 53 14.95 3.40 7.65
CA ARG A 53 14.78 2.94 9.03
C ARG A 53 14.54 4.09 10.00
N GLU A 54 15.32 5.16 9.87
CA GLU A 54 15.14 6.41 10.64
C GLU A 54 13.73 6.99 10.46
N LEU A 55 13.23 6.98 9.21
CA LEU A 55 11.90 7.48 8.90
C LEU A 55 10.80 6.58 9.50
N GLU A 56 10.92 5.27 9.38
CA GLU A 56 9.96 4.30 9.93
C GLU A 56 9.76 4.47 11.45
N VAL A 57 10.84 4.72 12.20
CA VAL A 57 10.79 4.87 13.67
C VAL A 57 10.61 6.31 14.12
N SER A 58 10.51 7.27 13.20
CA SER A 58 10.36 8.71 13.54
C SER A 58 9.00 9.07 14.15
N GLY A 59 8.06 8.12 14.21
CA GLY A 59 6.67 8.37 14.59
C GLY A 59 5.85 9.04 13.49
N ILE A 60 6.35 9.13 12.25
CA ILE A 60 5.63 9.78 11.14
C ILE A 60 4.24 9.22 10.90
N TYR A 61 4.03 7.91 11.08
CA TYR A 61 2.73 7.29 10.87
C TYR A 61 1.67 7.69 11.90
N ALA A 62 2.06 8.23 13.06
CA ALA A 62 1.09 8.65 14.08
C ALA A 62 0.29 9.91 13.69
N ARG A 63 0.73 10.63 12.65
CA ARG A 63 0.12 11.89 12.18
C ARG A 63 -0.55 11.79 10.81
N VAL A 64 -0.46 10.65 10.13
CA VAL A 64 -1.10 10.49 8.81
C VAL A 64 -2.56 10.13 8.97
N LEU A 65 -3.37 10.49 7.96
CA LEU A 65 -4.78 10.15 7.94
C LEU A 65 -4.98 8.65 7.65
N LYS A 66 -6.07 8.10 8.18
CA LYS A 66 -6.44 6.69 8.10
C LYS A 66 -7.83 6.53 7.50
N VAL A 67 -8.24 5.28 7.30
CA VAL A 67 -9.60 4.97 6.86
C VAL A 67 -10.59 5.46 7.94
N GLY A 68 -11.64 6.16 7.51
CA GLY A 68 -12.64 6.78 8.38
C GLY A 68 -12.38 8.26 8.68
N ASP A 69 -11.17 8.77 8.49
CA ASP A 69 -10.89 10.19 8.65
C ASP A 69 -11.53 11.03 7.55
N LYS A 70 -11.79 12.31 7.84
CA LYS A 70 -12.19 13.30 6.83
C LYS A 70 -10.96 13.86 6.14
N ALA A 71 -10.95 13.82 4.81
CA ALA A 71 -9.90 14.39 3.99
C ALA A 71 -9.92 15.93 4.05
N PRO A 72 -8.81 16.60 4.46
CA PRO A 72 -8.70 18.06 4.41
C PRO A 72 -8.89 18.57 2.99
N ASP A 73 -9.77 19.56 2.83
CA ASP A 73 -10.01 20.24 1.56
C ASP A 73 -8.81 21.12 1.17
N PHE A 74 -8.59 21.29 -0.12
CA PHE A 74 -7.49 22.11 -0.65
C PHE A 74 -7.88 22.72 -1.99
N THR A 75 -7.14 23.75 -2.39
CA THR A 75 -7.19 24.29 -3.76
C THR A 75 -5.77 24.46 -4.25
N LEU A 76 -5.42 23.78 -5.34
CA LEU A 76 -4.07 23.79 -5.92
C LEU A 76 -4.16 24.07 -7.42
N GLY A 77 -3.08 24.64 -7.96
CA GLY A 77 -2.92 24.87 -9.39
C GLY A 77 -2.41 23.63 -10.11
N ASN A 78 -2.96 23.37 -11.29
CA ASN A 78 -2.37 22.47 -12.27
C ASN A 78 -1.33 23.21 -13.14
N PRO A 79 -0.57 22.51 -14.01
CA PRO A 79 0.42 23.12 -14.88
C PRO A 79 -0.10 24.21 -15.81
N ASP A 80 -1.39 24.16 -16.18
CA ASP A 80 -2.04 25.15 -17.04
C ASP A 80 -2.54 26.38 -16.25
N GLY A 81 -2.27 26.44 -14.94
CA GLY A 81 -2.67 27.52 -14.04
C GLY A 81 -4.12 27.43 -13.56
N GLN A 82 -4.86 26.37 -13.93
CA GLN A 82 -6.23 26.16 -13.48
C GLN A 82 -6.24 25.71 -12.02
N GLN A 83 -7.16 26.28 -11.24
CA GLN A 83 -7.32 25.93 -9.83
C GLN A 83 -8.28 24.74 -9.69
N VAL A 84 -7.80 23.68 -9.03
CA VAL A 84 -8.57 22.47 -8.74
C VAL A 84 -8.79 22.37 -7.24
N ARG A 85 -10.05 22.20 -6.83
CA ARG A 85 -10.46 22.08 -5.43
C ARG A 85 -11.02 20.70 -5.13
N LEU A 86 -10.57 20.06 -4.06
CA LEU A 86 -11.03 18.72 -3.68
C LEU A 86 -12.55 18.66 -3.49
N ALA A 87 -13.14 19.60 -2.74
CA ALA A 87 -14.59 19.66 -2.54
C ALA A 87 -15.39 19.80 -3.85
N THR A 88 -14.82 20.39 -4.91
CA THR A 88 -15.47 20.47 -6.23
C THR A 88 -15.43 19.14 -6.96
N LEU A 89 -14.35 18.37 -6.80
CA LEU A 89 -14.23 17.02 -7.38
C LEU A 89 -15.15 16.04 -6.66
N LEU A 90 -15.24 16.11 -5.33
CA LEU A 90 -16.08 15.21 -4.52
C LEU A 90 -17.59 15.36 -4.83
N LYS A 91 -18.02 16.51 -5.34
CA LYS A 91 -19.40 16.70 -5.84
C LYS A 91 -19.69 15.93 -7.13
N GLN A 92 -18.66 15.52 -7.87
CA GLN A 92 -18.78 14.79 -9.13
C GLN A 92 -18.66 13.28 -8.92
N GLY A 93 -17.95 12.85 -7.87
CA GLY A 93 -17.78 11.46 -7.50
C GLY A 93 -16.58 11.26 -6.57
N PRO A 94 -16.25 10.00 -6.22
CA PRO A 94 -15.09 9.70 -5.40
C PRO A 94 -13.78 10.21 -6.00
N VAL A 95 -12.79 10.50 -5.17
CA VAL A 95 -11.46 10.96 -5.60
C VAL A 95 -10.40 9.94 -5.19
N VAL A 96 -9.59 9.53 -6.16
CA VAL A 96 -8.32 8.83 -5.90
C VAL A 96 -7.23 9.90 -5.83
N LEU A 97 -6.69 10.13 -4.64
CA LEU A 97 -5.70 11.18 -4.39
C LEU A 97 -4.34 10.57 -4.06
N THR A 98 -3.31 10.83 -4.86
CA THR A 98 -1.99 10.22 -4.67
C THR A 98 -0.87 11.25 -4.58
N TRP A 99 0.09 11.05 -3.68
CA TRP A 99 1.29 11.89 -3.59
C TRP A 99 2.49 11.21 -4.23
N TYR A 100 3.29 11.99 -4.94
CA TYR A 100 4.59 11.57 -5.43
C TYR A 100 5.64 12.65 -5.24
N ARG A 101 6.91 12.27 -5.39
CA ARG A 101 8.06 13.11 -5.04
C ARG A 101 8.50 14.06 -6.16
N GLY A 102 8.03 13.82 -7.38
CA GLY A 102 8.42 14.52 -8.61
C GLY A 102 8.83 13.58 -9.74
N GLY A 103 8.84 14.07 -10.98
CA GLY A 103 9.10 13.27 -12.20
C GLY A 103 10.55 12.77 -12.32
N TRP A 104 11.45 13.30 -11.49
CA TRP A 104 12.82 12.78 -11.32
C TRP A 104 12.88 11.43 -10.60
N CYS A 105 11.81 11.05 -9.89
CA CYS A 105 11.73 9.85 -9.07
C CYS A 105 11.28 8.66 -9.92
N PRO A 106 12.15 7.69 -10.21
CA PRO A 106 11.78 6.68 -11.20
C PRO A 106 10.85 5.59 -10.67
N TYR A 107 10.73 5.43 -9.35
CA TYR A 107 9.67 4.60 -8.75
C TYR A 107 8.30 5.30 -8.84
N CYS A 108 8.30 6.63 -8.78
CA CYS A 108 7.09 7.42 -8.95
C CYS A 108 6.59 7.30 -10.38
N ASN A 109 7.48 7.35 -11.37
CA ASN A 109 7.11 7.25 -12.78
C ASN A 109 6.50 5.88 -13.14
N ILE A 110 7.03 4.78 -12.56
CA ILE A 110 6.41 3.45 -12.72
C ILE A 110 5.00 3.44 -12.14
N ALA A 111 4.82 3.99 -10.92
CA ALA A 111 3.51 4.03 -10.27
C ALA A 111 2.50 4.89 -11.05
N LEU A 112 2.90 6.07 -11.51
CA LEU A 112 2.06 6.99 -12.26
C LEU A 112 1.68 6.41 -13.62
N ALA A 113 2.59 5.70 -14.30
CA ALA A 113 2.27 4.98 -15.53
C ALA A 113 1.19 3.92 -15.31
N GLU A 114 1.32 3.12 -14.24
CA GLU A 114 0.33 2.08 -13.92
C GLU A 114 -1.05 2.67 -13.56
N LEU A 115 -1.06 3.79 -12.83
CA LEU A 115 -2.29 4.52 -12.53
C LEU A 115 -2.90 5.13 -13.81
N SER A 116 -2.09 5.62 -14.74
CA SER A 116 -2.52 6.12 -16.05
C SER A 116 -3.21 5.03 -16.87
N GLU A 117 -2.63 3.82 -16.89
CA GLU A 117 -3.22 2.64 -17.55
C GLU A 117 -4.56 2.22 -16.93
N LYS A 118 -4.74 2.44 -15.62
CA LYS A 118 -5.97 2.09 -14.89
C LYS A 118 -6.97 3.23 -14.76
N ASN A 119 -6.63 4.43 -15.20
CA ASN A 119 -7.45 5.62 -15.02
C ASN A 119 -8.87 5.46 -15.59
N ASP A 120 -9.02 4.84 -16.76
CA ASP A 120 -10.34 4.57 -17.36
C ASP A 120 -11.20 3.64 -16.50
N SER A 121 -10.58 2.72 -15.75
CA SER A 121 -11.32 1.86 -14.80
C SER A 121 -11.82 2.66 -13.60
N PHE A 122 -11.04 3.63 -13.13
CA PHE A 122 -11.47 4.55 -12.05
C PHE A 122 -12.63 5.44 -12.54
N LYS A 123 -12.52 6.01 -13.75
CA LYS A 123 -13.60 6.81 -14.36
C LYS A 123 -14.90 6.04 -14.54
N LYS A 124 -14.82 4.76 -14.94
CA LYS A 124 -16.01 3.87 -15.04
C LYS A 124 -16.71 3.63 -13.70
N LEU A 125 -15.99 3.79 -12.58
CA LEU A 125 -16.54 3.74 -11.23
C LEU A 125 -16.93 5.12 -10.70
N GLY A 126 -16.93 6.16 -11.56
CA GLY A 126 -17.29 7.53 -11.21
C GLY A 126 -16.19 8.31 -10.50
N ALA A 127 -14.97 7.76 -10.44
CA ALA A 127 -13.89 8.38 -9.68
C ALA A 127 -12.98 9.26 -10.53
N THR A 128 -12.46 10.33 -9.91
CA THR A 128 -11.42 11.18 -10.49
C THR A 128 -10.07 10.88 -9.85
N LEU A 129 -9.05 10.61 -10.67
CA LEU A 129 -7.66 10.45 -10.21
C LEU A 129 -6.93 11.79 -10.23
N VAL A 130 -6.26 12.12 -9.13
CA VAL A 130 -5.45 13.34 -8.95
C VAL A 130 -4.12 12.98 -8.30
N ALA A 131 -3.02 13.46 -8.87
CA ALA A 131 -1.68 13.32 -8.28
C ALA A 131 -1.11 14.65 -7.80
N LEU A 132 -0.49 14.66 -6.62
CA LEU A 132 0.12 15.85 -6.01
C LEU A 132 1.65 15.70 -5.96
N THR A 133 2.36 16.77 -6.30
CA THR A 133 3.82 16.86 -6.26
C THR A 133 4.28 18.17 -5.65
N PRO A 134 5.41 18.20 -4.93
CA PRO A 134 6.01 19.45 -4.51
C PRO A 134 6.73 20.19 -5.65
N GLU A 135 6.78 19.63 -6.85
CA GLU A 135 7.41 20.28 -8.01
C GLU A 135 6.66 21.56 -8.43
N LEU A 136 7.43 22.55 -8.89
CA LEU A 136 6.95 23.78 -9.49
C LEU A 136 6.16 23.47 -10.77
N PRO A 137 5.21 24.33 -11.18
CA PRO A 137 4.33 24.08 -12.33
C PRO A 137 5.07 23.67 -13.61
N ASP A 138 6.19 24.32 -13.94
CA ASP A 138 6.99 23.99 -15.14
C ASP A 138 7.58 22.58 -15.09
N ALA A 139 8.10 22.15 -13.93
CA ALA A 139 8.63 20.81 -13.73
C ALA A 139 7.51 19.74 -13.73
N THR A 140 6.34 20.09 -13.19
CA THR A 140 5.12 19.27 -13.27
C THR A 140 4.66 19.11 -14.71
N ALA A 141 4.61 20.19 -15.50
CA ALA A 141 4.24 20.18 -16.92
C ALA A 141 5.15 19.24 -17.73
N GLY A 142 6.47 19.35 -17.53
CA GLY A 142 7.44 18.46 -18.14
C GLY A 142 7.18 16.99 -17.76
N SER A 143 6.93 16.72 -16.48
CA SER A 143 6.65 15.37 -16.00
C SER A 143 5.38 14.76 -16.60
N VAL A 144 4.30 15.54 -16.73
CA VAL A 144 3.03 15.13 -17.36
C VAL A 144 3.27 14.75 -18.82
N LYS A 145 3.98 15.61 -19.56
CA LYS A 145 4.30 15.40 -20.97
C LYS A 145 5.22 14.19 -21.19
N ASP A 146 6.32 14.11 -20.44
CA ASP A 146 7.35 13.07 -20.62
C ASP A 146 6.83 11.66 -20.31
N HIS A 147 5.83 11.55 -19.43
CA HIS A 147 5.25 10.27 -19.02
C HIS A 147 3.84 10.01 -19.57
N GLY A 148 3.30 10.90 -20.41
CA GLY A 148 1.98 10.75 -21.02
C GLY A 148 0.85 10.56 -19.98
N LEU A 149 0.89 11.31 -18.89
CA LEU A 149 -0.11 11.18 -17.82
C LEU A 149 -1.47 11.68 -18.31
N ASN A 150 -2.51 10.87 -18.13
CA ASN A 150 -3.87 11.12 -18.66
C ASN A 150 -4.88 11.55 -17.57
N PHE A 151 -4.38 12.10 -16.46
CA PHE A 151 -5.14 12.51 -15.28
C PHE A 151 -4.55 13.81 -14.68
N GLU A 152 -5.27 14.39 -13.72
CA GLU A 152 -4.93 15.68 -13.13
C GLU A 152 -3.65 15.57 -12.27
N VAL A 153 -2.70 16.49 -12.48
CA VAL A 153 -1.49 16.58 -11.65
C VAL A 153 -1.36 18.00 -11.10
N LEU A 154 -1.24 18.14 -9.79
CA LEU A 154 -1.28 19.41 -9.09
C LEU A 154 0.03 19.69 -8.36
N SER A 155 0.44 20.96 -8.36
CA SER A 155 1.63 21.43 -7.65
C SER A 155 1.29 21.83 -6.22
N ASP A 156 1.64 20.97 -5.25
CA ASP A 156 1.55 21.20 -3.80
C ASP A 156 2.79 21.98 -3.31
N LEU A 157 2.82 23.27 -3.65
CA LEU A 157 3.96 24.13 -3.36
C LEU A 157 4.27 24.16 -1.86
N ASN A 158 5.55 23.98 -1.53
CA ASN A 158 6.05 23.88 -0.16
C ASN A 158 5.45 22.73 0.69
N HIS A 159 4.81 21.75 0.04
CA HIS A 159 4.16 20.61 0.70
C HIS A 159 2.96 21.01 1.59
N ALA A 160 2.30 22.13 1.30
CA ALA A 160 1.25 22.70 2.16
C ALA A 160 0.07 21.75 2.40
N VAL A 161 -0.36 21.00 1.39
CA VAL A 161 -1.43 20.00 1.52
C VAL A 161 -0.86 18.71 2.12
N ALA A 162 0.31 18.25 1.69
CA ALA A 162 0.95 17.08 2.27
C ALA A 162 1.20 17.22 3.79
N GLU A 163 1.48 18.43 4.30
CA GLU A 163 1.59 18.70 5.74
C GLU A 163 0.25 18.51 6.47
N GLN A 164 -0.87 18.92 5.88
CA GLN A 164 -2.22 18.71 6.46
C GLN A 164 -2.60 17.22 6.52
N TYR A 165 -2.06 16.41 5.61
CA TYR A 165 -2.24 14.95 5.60
C TYR A 165 -1.16 14.22 6.41
N GLY A 166 -0.25 14.94 7.09
CA GLY A 166 0.82 14.37 7.92
C GLY A 166 1.96 13.69 7.16
N LEU A 167 2.02 13.83 5.83
CA LEU A 167 2.86 13.02 4.95
C LEU A 167 4.32 13.50 4.85
N VAL A 168 4.64 14.67 5.38
CA VAL A 168 5.93 15.32 5.08
C VAL A 168 7.02 14.87 6.06
N PHE A 169 8.21 14.60 5.53
CA PHE A 169 9.41 14.37 6.31
C PHE A 169 10.60 15.18 5.78
N THR A 170 11.56 15.46 6.66
CA THR A 170 12.79 16.16 6.30
C THR A 170 13.86 15.16 5.86
N LEU A 171 14.46 15.40 4.70
CA LEU A 171 15.60 14.61 4.24
C LEU A 171 16.80 14.81 5.17
N ASN A 172 17.48 13.72 5.55
CA ASN A 172 18.77 13.82 6.20
C ASN A 172 19.81 14.47 5.27
N LYS A 173 20.86 15.05 5.87
CA LYS A 173 21.85 15.89 5.16
C LYS A 173 22.49 15.15 3.97
N ASP A 174 22.87 13.90 4.16
CA ASP A 174 23.52 13.08 3.12
C ASP A 174 22.58 12.78 1.94
N THR A 175 21.33 12.42 2.24
CA THR A 175 20.33 12.13 1.21
C THR A 175 19.98 13.39 0.44
N ARG A 176 19.80 14.53 1.12
CA ARG A 176 19.53 15.83 0.49
C ARG A 176 20.67 16.21 -0.45
N LYS A 177 21.93 16.14 0.01
CA LYS A 177 23.10 16.46 -0.81
C LYS A 177 23.13 15.62 -2.09
N ARG A 178 23.00 14.30 -1.97
CA ARG A 178 23.00 13.39 -3.14
C ARG A 178 21.84 13.67 -4.09
N TYR A 179 20.64 13.92 -3.56
CA TYR A 179 19.48 14.20 -4.40
C TYR A 179 19.63 15.55 -5.11
N GLN A 180 20.18 16.56 -4.44
CA GLN A 180 20.47 17.84 -5.08
C GLN A 180 21.51 17.69 -6.20
N GLU A 181 22.62 16.99 -5.94
CA GLU A 181 23.66 16.74 -6.95
C GLU A 181 23.11 16.00 -8.18
N LYS A 182 22.28 14.98 -7.95
CA LYS A 182 21.79 14.09 -9.00
C LYS A 182 20.55 14.59 -9.74
N PHE A 183 19.62 15.22 -9.03
CA PHE A 183 18.28 15.51 -9.54
C PHE A 183 17.93 16.99 -9.57
N LYS A 184 18.78 17.87 -8.99
CA LYS A 184 18.56 19.32 -8.99
C LYS A 184 17.20 19.68 -8.36
N LEU A 185 17.00 19.25 -7.11
CA LEU A 185 15.72 19.36 -6.43
C LEU A 185 15.33 20.82 -6.16
N GLU A 186 16.28 21.68 -5.78
CA GLU A 186 16.02 23.11 -5.55
C GLU A 186 15.46 23.79 -6.80
N GLU A 187 15.91 23.40 -7.98
CA GLU A 187 15.43 23.90 -9.27
C GLU A 187 14.03 23.36 -9.62
N ARG A 188 13.68 22.17 -9.09
CA ARG A 188 12.41 21.50 -9.39
C ARG A 188 11.28 21.86 -8.44
N SER A 189 11.57 22.08 -7.16
CA SER A 189 10.55 22.35 -6.12
C SER A 189 10.79 23.62 -5.31
N GLY A 190 11.93 24.29 -5.50
CA GLY A 190 12.35 25.44 -4.70
C GLY A 190 13.20 25.06 -3.48
N LYS A 191 14.01 26.01 -3.01
CA LYS A 191 15.07 25.78 -1.99
C LYS A 191 14.55 25.21 -0.67
N GLU A 192 13.43 25.73 -0.16
CA GLU A 192 12.87 25.26 1.11
C GLU A 192 12.13 23.93 0.95
N ALA A 193 11.33 23.78 -0.11
CA ALA A 193 10.61 22.54 -0.38
C ALA A 193 11.56 21.36 -0.66
N ALA A 194 12.70 21.59 -1.33
CA ALA A 194 13.71 20.57 -1.62
C ALA A 194 14.35 19.93 -0.38
N LYS A 195 14.19 20.53 0.80
CA LYS A 195 14.66 19.96 2.08
C LYS A 195 13.77 18.84 2.60
N LYS A 196 12.53 18.77 2.10
CA LYS A 196 11.47 17.87 2.55
C LYS A 196 10.95 17.03 1.38
N LEU A 197 10.34 15.89 1.67
CA LEU A 197 9.62 15.08 0.69
C LEU A 197 8.33 14.55 1.31
N PRO A 198 7.27 14.33 0.50
CA PRO A 198 6.12 13.59 0.97
C PRO A 198 6.45 12.10 1.02
N LEU A 199 5.87 11.40 1.99
CA LEU A 199 5.64 9.97 1.91
C LEU A 199 4.84 9.66 0.64
N PRO A 200 5.10 8.53 -0.04
CA PRO A 200 4.11 8.02 -0.96
C PRO A 200 2.82 7.73 -0.21
N ALA A 201 1.74 8.29 -0.71
CA ALA A 201 0.42 8.05 -0.17
C ALA A 201 -0.58 7.94 -1.30
N THR A 202 -1.59 7.09 -1.13
CA THR A 202 -2.76 7.04 -2.00
C THR A 202 -3.98 6.87 -1.13
N TYR A 203 -4.95 7.75 -1.31
CA TYR A 203 -6.24 7.69 -0.64
C TYR A 203 -7.35 7.50 -1.68
N VAL A 204 -8.38 6.75 -1.31
CA VAL A 204 -9.70 6.84 -1.95
C VAL A 204 -10.62 7.57 -1.00
N ILE A 205 -11.22 8.65 -1.50
CA ILE A 205 -12.05 9.58 -0.74
C ILE A 205 -13.46 9.51 -1.33
N ASP A 206 -14.44 9.16 -0.52
CA ASP A 206 -15.85 9.16 -0.91
C ASP A 206 -16.39 10.61 -1.00
N THR A 207 -17.54 10.77 -1.66
CA THR A 207 -18.23 12.03 -1.94
C THR A 207 -18.55 12.87 -0.71
N ASP A 208 -18.66 12.25 0.46
CA ASP A 208 -18.86 12.91 1.75
C ASP A 208 -17.54 13.38 2.42
N GLY A 209 -16.40 13.15 1.76
CA GLY A 209 -15.06 13.46 2.23
C GLY A 209 -14.43 12.40 3.14
N THR A 210 -15.08 11.26 3.37
CA THR A 210 -14.52 10.15 4.16
C THR A 210 -13.47 9.39 3.38
N ILE A 211 -12.33 9.11 4.00
CA ILE A 211 -11.30 8.23 3.44
C ILE A 211 -11.76 6.78 3.59
N THR A 212 -11.92 6.06 2.48
CA THR A 212 -12.36 4.65 2.46
C THR A 212 -11.22 3.68 2.16
N TYR A 213 -10.11 4.19 1.65
CA TYR A 213 -8.85 3.46 1.47
C TYR A 213 -7.68 4.39 1.72
N ALA A 214 -6.65 3.90 2.42
CA ALA A 214 -5.43 4.62 2.71
C ALA A 214 -4.23 3.69 2.54
N PHE A 215 -3.29 4.07 1.68
CA PHE A 215 -1.98 3.46 1.57
C PHE A 215 -0.92 4.51 1.88
N ILE A 216 -0.04 4.24 2.84
CA ILE A 216 1.07 5.11 3.22
C ILE A 216 2.28 4.25 3.57
N ASP A 217 3.47 4.55 3.03
CA ASP A 217 4.68 3.79 3.37
C ASP A 217 5.95 4.67 3.37
N ALA A 218 6.80 4.52 4.39
CA ALA A 218 8.12 5.15 4.47
C ALA A 218 9.05 4.65 3.35
N ASP A 219 8.90 3.38 2.95
CA ASP A 219 9.58 2.87 1.78
C ASP A 219 8.94 3.41 0.51
N TYR A 220 9.56 4.45 -0.04
CA TYR A 220 9.17 5.05 -1.31
C TYR A 220 9.13 4.08 -2.51
N ARG A 221 9.58 2.85 -2.36
CA ARG A 221 9.54 1.79 -3.39
C ARG A 221 8.28 0.93 -3.28
N ARG A 222 7.43 1.16 -2.27
CA ARG A 222 6.11 0.55 -2.13
C ARG A 222 5.02 1.52 -2.57
N ARG A 223 3.96 1.01 -3.19
CA ARG A 223 2.85 1.81 -3.74
C ARG A 223 1.53 1.07 -3.57
N ALA A 224 0.44 1.83 -3.55
CA ALA A 224 -0.90 1.26 -3.62
C ALA A 224 -1.06 0.48 -4.93
N GLU A 225 -1.48 -0.78 -4.84
CA GLU A 225 -1.83 -1.57 -6.01
C GLU A 225 -3.09 -0.99 -6.67
N PRO A 226 -3.08 -0.71 -7.99
CA PRO A 226 -4.26 -0.18 -8.67
C PRO A 226 -5.50 -1.07 -8.53
N ALA A 227 -5.32 -2.39 -8.42
CA ALA A 227 -6.42 -3.32 -8.14
C ALA A 227 -7.10 -3.03 -6.79
N ARG A 228 -6.34 -2.65 -5.77
CA ARG A 228 -6.87 -2.29 -4.45
C ARG A 228 -7.65 -0.97 -4.48
N ILE A 229 -7.21 -0.02 -5.30
CA ILE A 229 -7.95 1.22 -5.57
C ILE A 229 -9.30 0.91 -6.25
N VAL A 230 -9.30 0.03 -7.28
CA VAL A 230 -10.53 -0.44 -7.92
C VAL A 230 -11.47 -1.10 -6.91
N ASP A 231 -10.94 -1.99 -6.05
CA ASP A 231 -11.75 -2.66 -5.03
C ASP A 231 -12.36 -1.68 -4.04
N ALA A 232 -11.62 -0.64 -3.62
CA ALA A 232 -12.13 0.41 -2.73
C ALA A 232 -13.24 1.25 -3.39
N LEU A 233 -13.09 1.58 -4.67
CA LEU A 233 -14.13 2.28 -5.42
C LEU A 233 -15.39 1.44 -5.60
N LYS A 234 -15.24 0.13 -5.85
CA LYS A 234 -16.38 -0.80 -5.86
C LYS A 234 -17.04 -0.88 -4.49
N ALA A 235 -16.27 -0.89 -3.41
CA ALA A 235 -16.81 -0.93 -2.05
C ALA A 235 -17.65 0.31 -1.71
N ILE A 236 -17.30 1.51 -2.22
CA ILE A 236 -18.15 2.70 -2.11
C ILE A 236 -19.49 2.49 -2.83
N LYS A 237 -19.45 1.96 -4.05
CA LYS A 237 -20.62 1.85 -4.91
C LYS A 237 -21.58 0.72 -4.51
N ASP A 238 -21.03 -0.46 -4.26
CA ASP A 238 -21.74 -1.72 -4.14
C ASP A 238 -21.79 -2.23 -2.68
N GLY A 239 -21.10 -1.54 -1.77
CA GLY A 239 -20.81 -2.04 -0.41
C GLY A 239 -19.55 -2.91 -0.37
N PRO A 240 -18.88 -3.04 0.79
CA PRO A 240 -17.64 -3.80 0.90
C PRO A 240 -17.92 -5.30 0.85
N SER A 241 -17.19 -6.03 -0.01
CA SER A 241 -17.19 -7.50 0.01
C SER A 241 -16.38 -8.05 1.18
N ALA A 242 -16.58 -9.34 1.51
CA ALA A 242 -15.79 -10.02 2.52
C ALA A 242 -14.28 -9.98 2.20
N LYS A 243 -13.89 -10.24 0.94
CA LYS A 243 -12.50 -10.09 0.48
C LYS A 243 -11.99 -8.65 0.62
N HIS A 244 -12.81 -7.63 0.35
CA HIS A 244 -12.41 -6.24 0.53
C HIS A 244 -12.07 -5.95 2.01
N LEU A 245 -12.95 -6.34 2.93
CA LEU A 245 -12.76 -6.16 4.37
C LEU A 245 -11.53 -6.94 4.88
N LEU A 246 -11.33 -8.16 4.39
CA LEU A 246 -10.15 -8.95 4.71
C LEU A 246 -8.85 -8.27 4.30
N LEU A 247 -8.79 -7.76 3.07
CA LEU A 247 -7.60 -7.11 2.57
C LEU A 247 -7.32 -5.81 3.32
N GLN A 248 -8.35 -5.02 3.66
CA GLN A 248 -8.16 -3.87 4.55
C GLN A 248 -7.61 -4.27 5.92
N PHE A 249 -8.07 -5.40 6.48
CA PHE A 249 -7.55 -5.92 7.74
C PHE A 249 -6.05 -6.24 7.63
N TRP A 250 -5.60 -6.94 6.60
CA TRP A 250 -4.19 -7.23 6.40
C TRP A 250 -3.36 -5.97 6.19
N GLU A 251 -3.85 -5.06 5.35
CA GLU A 251 -3.15 -3.84 4.96
C GLU A 251 -3.01 -2.86 6.12
N ASN A 252 -4.04 -2.69 6.94
CA ASN A 252 -4.07 -1.60 7.91
C ASN A 252 -3.89 -2.06 9.37
N THR A 253 -4.17 -3.32 9.72
CA THR A 253 -3.91 -3.80 11.10
C THR A 253 -2.43 -4.11 11.30
N TRP A 254 -1.79 -4.71 10.29
CA TRP A 254 -0.45 -5.29 10.40
C TRP A 254 0.64 -4.51 9.70
N ASN A 255 0.28 -3.44 8.98
CA ASN A 255 1.24 -2.57 8.35
C ASN A 255 0.98 -1.11 8.74
N PRO A 256 2.02 -0.26 8.76
CA PRO A 256 1.85 1.17 8.94
C PRO A 256 0.84 1.76 7.95
N PRO A 257 0.01 2.74 8.37
CA PRO A 257 0.12 3.49 9.62
C PRO A 257 -0.50 2.82 10.87
N TYR A 258 -0.92 1.56 10.79
CA TYR A 258 -1.62 0.81 11.85
C TYR A 258 -2.94 1.46 12.26
N ASP A 259 -4.04 0.80 11.95
CA ASP A 259 -5.40 1.26 12.20
C ASP A 259 -6.14 0.20 13.03
N LEU A 260 -5.95 0.25 14.34
CA LEU A 260 -6.63 -0.67 15.26
C LEU A 260 -8.12 -0.34 15.41
N ASP A 261 -8.55 0.86 15.04
CA ASP A 261 -9.97 1.24 15.05
C ASP A 261 -10.72 0.52 13.91
N LEU A 262 -10.00 0.00 12.91
CA LEU A 262 -10.56 -0.89 11.89
C LEU A 262 -11.14 -2.16 12.50
N ILE A 263 -10.60 -2.63 13.63
CA ILE A 263 -11.15 -3.78 14.36
C ILE A 263 -12.56 -3.47 14.86
N ASP A 264 -12.81 -2.26 15.36
CA ASP A 264 -14.16 -1.86 15.78
C ASP A 264 -15.12 -1.72 14.59
N ARG A 265 -14.62 -1.14 13.50
CA ARG A 265 -15.42 -0.87 12.31
C ARG A 265 -15.78 -2.14 11.54
N ASN A 266 -14.90 -3.13 11.49
CA ASN A 266 -15.05 -4.26 10.56
C ASN A 266 -15.30 -5.61 11.24
N MET A 267 -15.10 -5.74 12.55
CA MET A 267 -15.30 -7.01 13.27
C MET A 267 -16.56 -6.99 14.15
N SER A 268 -17.14 -8.17 14.38
CA SER A 268 -18.22 -8.36 15.36
C SER A 268 -17.69 -8.20 16.79
N GLU A 269 -18.55 -7.89 17.74
CA GLU A 269 -18.12 -7.69 19.14
C GLU A 269 -17.55 -8.97 19.76
N ASP A 270 -18.11 -10.10 19.37
CA ASP A 270 -17.77 -11.47 19.79
C ASP A 270 -16.71 -12.12 18.89
N PHE A 271 -15.98 -11.35 18.08
CA PHE A 271 -14.94 -11.85 17.18
C PHE A 271 -13.98 -12.83 17.87
N VAL A 272 -13.65 -13.93 17.18
CA VAL A 272 -12.70 -14.92 17.68
C VAL A 272 -11.51 -15.07 16.74
N LEU A 273 -10.30 -14.96 17.29
CA LEU A 273 -9.09 -15.46 16.65
C LEU A 273 -8.75 -16.83 17.24
N THR A 274 -8.64 -17.86 16.41
CA THR A 274 -8.06 -19.16 16.78
C THR A 274 -6.69 -19.30 16.14
N SER A 275 -5.64 -19.39 16.97
CA SER A 275 -4.25 -19.58 16.54
C SER A 275 -3.59 -20.67 17.39
N ALA A 276 -2.98 -21.67 16.74
CA ALA A 276 -2.28 -22.77 17.41
C ALA A 276 -3.09 -23.46 18.52
N GLY A 277 -4.39 -23.66 18.27
CA GLY A 277 -5.32 -24.29 19.22
C GLY A 277 -5.71 -23.43 20.42
N LYS A 278 -5.41 -22.13 20.42
CA LYS A 278 -5.84 -21.17 21.44
C LYS A 278 -6.75 -20.11 20.83
N ASP A 279 -7.74 -19.70 21.61
CA ASP A 279 -8.68 -18.66 21.21
C ASP A 279 -8.37 -17.33 21.90
N ILE A 280 -8.52 -16.25 21.15
CA ILE A 280 -8.59 -14.87 21.64
C ILE A 280 -10.01 -14.38 21.32
N GLN A 281 -10.79 -14.14 22.36
CA GLN A 281 -12.20 -13.83 22.25
C GLN A 281 -12.46 -12.35 22.50
N GLY A 282 -13.23 -11.74 21.61
CA GLY A 282 -13.64 -10.34 21.66
C GLY A 282 -12.61 -9.37 21.08
N ARG A 283 -13.12 -8.27 20.52
CA ARG A 283 -12.31 -7.23 19.85
C ARG A 283 -11.22 -6.65 20.74
N ASP A 284 -11.49 -6.39 22.01
CA ASP A 284 -10.53 -5.75 22.93
C ASP A 284 -9.33 -6.66 23.22
N ALA A 285 -9.59 -7.95 23.47
CA ALA A 285 -8.53 -8.93 23.67
C ALA A 285 -7.70 -9.09 22.38
N PHE A 286 -8.36 -9.12 21.24
CA PHE A 286 -7.69 -9.20 19.94
C PHE A 286 -6.81 -7.97 19.66
N LYS A 287 -7.30 -6.75 19.89
CA LYS A 287 -6.50 -5.51 19.79
C LYS A 287 -5.27 -5.54 20.70
N ALA A 288 -5.45 -5.96 21.95
CA ALA A 288 -4.35 -6.08 22.90
C ALA A 288 -3.28 -7.06 22.40
N TRP A 289 -3.70 -8.19 21.83
CA TRP A 289 -2.80 -9.18 21.23
C TRP A 289 -2.07 -8.66 19.98
N VAL A 290 -2.77 -7.95 19.08
CA VAL A 290 -2.15 -7.30 17.91
C VAL A 290 -1.09 -6.30 18.37
N LYS A 291 -1.43 -5.43 19.33
CA LYS A 291 -0.50 -4.43 19.87
C LYS A 291 0.75 -5.08 20.47
N ALA A 292 0.56 -6.12 21.30
CA ALA A 292 1.68 -6.85 21.89
C ALA A 292 2.57 -7.52 20.83
N SER A 293 1.98 -8.01 19.74
CA SER A 293 2.73 -8.61 18.62
C SER A 293 3.53 -7.58 17.82
N LEU A 294 2.95 -6.41 17.54
CA LEU A 294 3.65 -5.29 16.89
C LEU A 294 4.80 -4.73 17.74
N GLU A 295 4.64 -4.69 19.08
CA GLU A 295 5.71 -4.26 19.99
C GLU A 295 6.87 -5.26 20.05
N LYS A 296 6.60 -6.56 19.91
CA LYS A 296 7.61 -7.62 19.93
C LYS A 296 8.40 -7.78 18.64
N ALA A 297 7.85 -7.32 17.51
CA ALA A 297 8.42 -7.59 16.18
C ALA A 297 8.76 -6.30 15.44
N ASN A 298 10.06 -6.02 15.36
CA ASN A 298 10.54 -4.77 14.80
C ASN A 298 10.49 -4.77 13.27
N GLY A 299 9.73 -3.82 12.71
CA GLY A 299 9.51 -3.74 11.27
C GLY A 299 8.69 -4.92 10.74
N LEU A 300 7.82 -5.49 11.59
CA LEU A 300 6.85 -6.50 11.17
C LEU A 300 6.03 -5.97 10.00
N ARG A 301 5.89 -6.80 8.97
CA ARG A 301 5.00 -6.60 7.83
C ARG A 301 4.33 -7.91 7.52
N ILE A 302 3.03 -7.84 7.23
CA ILE A 302 2.25 -8.98 6.76
C ILE A 302 1.65 -8.63 5.41
N GLU A 303 1.89 -9.49 4.43
CA GLU A 303 1.39 -9.32 3.07
C GLU A 303 0.44 -10.46 2.74
N ASN A 304 -0.73 -10.10 2.22
CA ASN A 304 -1.63 -11.06 1.59
C ASN A 304 -1.01 -11.48 0.24
N LEU A 305 -0.79 -12.78 0.06
CA LEU A 305 -0.29 -13.34 -1.19
C LEU A 305 -1.43 -13.69 -2.15
N ASP A 306 -2.50 -14.26 -1.60
CA ASP A 306 -3.70 -14.59 -2.36
C ASP A 306 -4.91 -14.71 -1.44
N SER A 307 -6.11 -14.56 -2.01
CA SER A 307 -7.38 -14.72 -1.30
C SER A 307 -8.52 -15.18 -2.19
N PHE A 308 -9.26 -16.18 -1.68
CA PHE A 308 -10.37 -16.84 -2.36
C PHE A 308 -11.63 -16.71 -1.51
N GLU A 309 -12.64 -16.06 -2.08
CA GLU A 309 -13.95 -15.90 -1.47
C GLU A 309 -14.89 -16.99 -1.99
N ASN A 310 -15.72 -17.56 -1.11
CA ASN A 310 -16.75 -18.52 -1.52
C ASN A 310 -17.94 -17.81 -2.19
N ALA A 311 -18.85 -18.57 -2.79
CA ALA A 311 -19.90 -18.02 -3.66
C ALA A 311 -20.86 -17.04 -2.96
N ASP A 312 -21.11 -17.22 -1.66
CA ASP A 312 -22.01 -16.37 -0.87
C ASP A 312 -21.28 -15.28 -0.05
N GLY A 313 -19.95 -15.22 -0.14
CA GLY A 313 -19.13 -14.25 0.60
C GLY A 313 -19.00 -14.52 2.10
N SER A 314 -19.60 -15.58 2.65
CA SER A 314 -19.52 -15.88 4.08
C SER A 314 -18.16 -16.42 4.53
N ARG A 315 -17.30 -16.85 3.59
CA ARG A 315 -15.97 -17.40 3.86
C ARG A 315 -14.92 -16.86 2.91
N VAL A 316 -13.77 -16.50 3.46
CA VAL A 316 -12.57 -16.17 2.68
C VAL A 316 -11.39 -16.99 3.19
N VAL A 317 -10.64 -17.60 2.28
CA VAL A 317 -9.35 -18.22 2.58
C VAL A 317 -8.26 -17.31 2.06
N SER A 318 -7.21 -17.11 2.84
CA SER A 318 -6.06 -16.29 2.46
C SER A 318 -4.73 -16.98 2.72
N ARG A 319 -3.79 -16.79 1.80
CA ARG A 319 -2.37 -17.08 2.01
C ARG A 319 -1.66 -15.78 2.32
N TRP A 320 -0.73 -15.82 3.26
CA TRP A 320 -0.01 -14.63 3.69
C TRP A 320 1.45 -14.96 4.00
N ILE A 321 2.26 -13.91 3.99
CA ILE A 321 3.68 -13.96 4.39
C ILE A 321 3.94 -12.87 5.41
N THR A 322 4.64 -13.24 6.47
CA THR A 322 5.09 -12.34 7.52
C THR A 322 6.59 -12.18 7.43
N ARG A 323 7.08 -10.95 7.55
CA ARG A 323 8.50 -10.60 7.63
C ARG A 323 8.75 -9.62 8.75
N ALA A 324 9.88 -9.75 9.43
CA ALA A 324 10.37 -8.73 10.35
C ALA A 324 11.89 -8.64 10.29
N ASN A 325 12.42 -7.49 10.72
CA ASN A 325 13.87 -7.27 10.75
C ASN A 325 14.52 -7.98 11.95
N THR A 326 13.86 -7.95 13.11
CA THR A 326 14.25 -8.62 14.36
C THR A 326 13.00 -8.76 15.26
N GLY A 327 13.10 -9.53 16.34
CA GLY A 327 12.05 -9.65 17.36
C GLY A 327 11.42 -11.04 17.41
N ALA A 328 10.28 -11.16 18.09
CA ALA A 328 9.57 -12.42 18.22
C ALA A 328 8.51 -12.59 17.13
N VAL A 329 8.36 -13.81 16.62
CA VAL A 329 7.22 -14.19 15.78
C VAL A 329 5.93 -14.01 16.60
N PRO A 330 4.83 -13.47 16.04
CA PRO A 330 3.52 -13.50 16.70
C PRO A 330 3.20 -14.91 17.22
N ASP A 331 2.73 -15.01 18.47
CA ASP A 331 2.52 -16.28 19.21
C ASP A 331 3.80 -17.07 19.59
N SER A 332 4.98 -16.45 19.58
CA SER A 332 6.24 -17.02 20.10
C SER A 332 6.83 -16.16 21.22
N ASP A 333 7.36 -16.81 22.26
CA ASP A 333 8.16 -16.16 23.30
C ASP A 333 9.67 -16.13 22.95
N GLN A 334 10.08 -16.82 21.88
CA GLN A 334 11.46 -16.79 21.41
C GLN A 334 11.70 -15.59 20.49
N ALA A 335 12.46 -14.61 20.99
CA ALA A 335 12.93 -13.49 20.19
C ALA A 335 14.07 -13.93 19.27
N SER A 336 13.94 -13.64 17.98
CA SER A 336 15.03 -13.70 17.02
C SER A 336 15.79 -12.38 17.02
N HIS A 337 17.11 -12.41 17.20
CA HIS A 337 17.97 -11.26 16.94
C HIS A 337 18.29 -11.07 15.45
N GLN A 338 17.81 -11.97 14.59
CA GLN A 338 17.97 -11.96 13.14
C GLN A 338 16.63 -11.71 12.43
N PRO A 339 16.64 -11.29 11.15
CA PRO A 339 15.44 -11.25 10.34
C PRO A 339 14.74 -12.60 10.27
N PHE A 340 13.42 -12.59 10.19
CA PHE A 340 12.64 -13.82 10.02
C PHE A 340 11.56 -13.64 8.95
N GLU A 341 11.23 -14.76 8.29
CA GLU A 341 10.15 -14.86 7.33
C GLU A 341 9.39 -16.17 7.52
N PHE A 342 8.06 -16.12 7.48
CA PHE A 342 7.24 -17.32 7.48
C PHE A 342 5.92 -17.09 6.74
N THR A 343 5.34 -18.19 6.28
CA THR A 343 4.06 -18.18 5.56
C THR A 343 2.99 -18.89 6.36
N GLY A 344 1.75 -18.57 6.08
CA GLY A 344 0.60 -19.26 6.66
C GLY A 344 -0.65 -19.16 5.81
N ILE A 345 -1.68 -19.81 6.34
CA ILE A 345 -3.03 -19.80 5.78
C ILE A 345 -3.96 -19.30 6.87
N ALA A 346 -4.92 -18.49 6.47
CA ALA A 346 -5.97 -18.02 7.35
C ALA A 346 -7.34 -18.23 6.69
N LEU A 347 -8.27 -18.83 7.44
CA LEU A 347 -9.68 -18.92 7.08
C LEU A 347 -10.45 -17.85 7.85
N TRP A 348 -11.40 -17.23 7.18
CA TRP A 348 -12.16 -16.11 7.70
C TRP A 348 -13.65 -16.37 7.53
N ALA A 349 -14.41 -16.14 8.60
CA ALA A 349 -15.86 -16.14 8.58
C ALA A 349 -16.41 -14.71 8.62
N PHE A 350 -17.47 -14.50 7.86
CA PHE A 350 -18.18 -13.23 7.76
C PHE A 350 -19.67 -13.44 7.95
N GLU A 351 -20.27 -12.57 8.75
CA GLU A 351 -21.73 -12.49 8.96
C GLU A 351 -22.11 -11.01 9.05
N ASP A 352 -23.22 -10.62 8.41
CA ASP A 352 -23.74 -9.25 8.40
C ASP A 352 -22.70 -8.17 8.06
N GLY A 353 -21.80 -8.48 7.11
CA GLY A 353 -20.75 -7.56 6.67
C GLY A 353 -19.63 -7.33 7.71
N LYS A 354 -19.51 -8.22 8.70
CA LYS A 354 -18.49 -8.17 9.75
C LYS A 354 -17.64 -9.43 9.75
N LEU A 355 -16.37 -9.30 10.11
CA LEU A 355 -15.51 -10.44 10.41
C LEU A 355 -15.91 -11.01 11.78
N THR A 356 -16.24 -12.30 11.83
CA THR A 356 -16.68 -12.98 13.07
C THR A 356 -15.65 -13.97 13.60
N HIS A 357 -14.90 -14.64 12.72
CA HIS A 357 -13.88 -15.60 13.14
C HIS A 357 -12.69 -15.60 12.18
N ASN A 358 -11.48 -15.65 12.74
CA ASN A 358 -10.27 -16.00 12.03
C ASN A 358 -9.61 -17.26 12.57
N TRP A 359 -9.47 -18.30 11.75
CA TRP A 359 -8.57 -19.42 12.04
C TRP A 359 -7.26 -19.21 11.30
N VAL A 360 -6.17 -19.06 12.03
CA VAL A 360 -4.85 -18.79 11.45
C VAL A 360 -3.85 -19.87 11.85
N GLU A 361 -3.16 -20.42 10.85
CA GLU A 361 -2.15 -21.44 11.05
C GLU A 361 -0.88 -21.11 10.28
N ARG A 362 0.27 -21.35 10.93
CA ARG A 362 1.59 -21.19 10.33
C ARG A 362 1.89 -22.43 9.50
N SER A 363 2.27 -22.24 8.24
CA SER A 363 2.51 -23.37 7.31
C SER A 363 3.99 -23.71 7.17
N ALA A 364 4.89 -22.72 7.16
CA ALA A 364 6.32 -22.95 7.07
C ALA A 364 7.12 -21.74 7.59
N SER A 365 8.13 -21.99 8.42
CA SER A 365 9.09 -20.98 8.88
C SER A 365 10.42 -21.11 8.16
N LYS A 366 10.95 -20.00 7.63
CA LYS A 366 12.34 -19.89 7.21
C LYS A 366 13.02 -18.87 8.10
N VAL A 367 13.81 -19.33 9.07
CA VAL A 367 14.80 -18.47 9.70
C VAL A 367 15.87 -18.24 8.64
N SER A 368 16.07 -17.01 8.18
CA SER A 368 17.19 -16.73 7.27
C SER A 368 18.48 -16.91 8.06
N GLU A 369 19.28 -17.91 7.68
CA GLU A 369 20.68 -18.03 8.11
C GLU A 369 21.53 -16.83 7.70
#